data_AF-A0A0C5WXL4-F1
#
_entry.id   AF-A0A0C5WXL4-F1
#
_cell.length_a   1.000
_cell.length_b   1.000
_cell.length_c   1.000
_cell.angle_alpha   90.00
_cell.angle_beta   90.00
_cell.angle_gamma   90.00
#
_symmetry.space_group_name_H-M   'P 1'
#
loop_
_entity.id
_entity.type
_entity.pdbx_description
1 polymer ?
#
loop_
_entity_poly.entity_id
_entity_poly.type
_entity_poly.pdbx_seq_one_letter_code
_entity_poly.pdbx_strand_id
1 'polypeptide(L)'
;MTTSQNRWPLLEYGDQRLHTWVIPARTGTFTLRLRNGSAGFLLAYLALWYAEKIEPVFGRVLDDWGHAVRAIRNAITPSNHYSATAMDLNAMAHPLGKVRTGIFRRRTAVDALHAKLRKMRGVIRWGGDYHGRKDEMHFEIVQNITVCEREARRLMKTPRGRRILAANPSQRAVILS
;
A
#
# COMPACT_ATOMS: atom_id res chain seq x y z
N MET A 1 1.31 -16.86 -16.99
CA MET A 1 0.42 -15.87 -16.35
C MET A 1 0.99 -14.48 -16.57
N THR A 2 0.17 -13.53 -17.00
CA THR A 2 0.56 -12.13 -17.14
C THR A 2 0.79 -11.50 -15.76
N THR A 3 1.80 -10.64 -15.65
CA THR A 3 2.19 -10.00 -14.39
C THR A 3 2.29 -8.48 -14.53
N SER A 4 2.15 -7.79 -13.39
CA SER A 4 2.43 -6.36 -13.24
C SER A 4 3.92 -6.06 -13.29
N GLN A 5 4.28 -4.77 -13.30
CA GLN A 5 5.67 -4.31 -13.26
C GLN A 5 6.51 -4.95 -12.14
N ASN A 6 5.94 -5.19 -10.97
CA ASN A 6 6.61 -5.84 -9.84
C ASN A 6 6.50 -7.38 -9.86
N ARG A 7 6.09 -7.97 -10.99
CA ARG A 7 6.01 -9.41 -11.26
C ARG A 7 4.94 -10.17 -10.47
N TRP A 8 3.93 -9.48 -9.95
CA TRP A 8 2.79 -10.14 -9.33
C TRP A 8 1.71 -10.48 -10.37
N PRO A 9 0.98 -11.59 -10.22
CA PRO A 9 -0.11 -11.93 -11.12
C PRO A 9 -1.14 -10.80 -11.21
N LEU A 10 -1.66 -10.53 -12.40
CA LEU A 10 -2.75 -9.56 -12.54
C LEU A 10 -4.03 -10.08 -11.90
N LEU A 11 -4.87 -9.15 -11.41
CA LEU A 11 -6.17 -9.44 -10.82
C LEU A 11 -7.23 -8.69 -11.62
N GLU A 12 -8.17 -9.43 -12.20
CA GLU A 12 -9.35 -8.82 -12.82
C GLU A 12 -10.33 -8.31 -11.76
N TYR A 13 -11.29 -7.49 -12.18
CA TYR A 13 -12.42 -7.16 -11.33
C TYR A 13 -13.14 -8.45 -10.88
N GLY A 14 -13.43 -8.56 -9.59
CA GLY A 14 -14.08 -9.73 -9.00
C GLY A 14 -13.16 -10.91 -8.67
N ASP A 15 -11.85 -10.81 -8.93
CA ASP A 15 -10.90 -11.87 -8.56
C ASP A 15 -10.92 -12.12 -7.03
N GLN A 16 -10.98 -13.39 -6.62
CA GLN A 16 -11.05 -13.81 -5.21
C GLN A 16 -9.82 -13.41 -4.39
N ARG A 17 -8.71 -13.08 -5.07
CA ARG A 17 -7.49 -12.57 -4.44
C ARG A 17 -7.57 -11.07 -4.15
N LEU A 18 -8.68 -10.39 -4.44
CA LEU A 18 -8.94 -9.02 -4.02
C LEU A 18 -9.63 -8.99 -2.66
N HIS A 19 -9.23 -8.04 -1.81
CA HIS A 19 -9.86 -7.79 -0.52
C HIS A 19 -10.04 -6.30 -0.28
N THR A 20 -11.17 -5.90 0.30
CA THR A 20 -11.37 -4.53 0.79
C THR A 20 -10.85 -4.47 2.23
N TRP A 21 -9.63 -3.97 2.40
CA TRP A 21 -8.99 -3.83 3.69
C TRP A 21 -9.63 -2.69 4.48
N VAL A 22 -10.21 -3.00 5.62
CA VAL A 22 -10.69 -2.01 6.59
C VAL A 22 -9.50 -1.52 7.41
N ILE A 23 -9.23 -0.21 7.40
CA ILE A 23 -8.09 0.40 8.08
C ILE A 23 -8.63 1.31 9.19
N PRO A 24 -8.67 0.82 10.43
CA PRO A 24 -9.20 1.60 11.55
C PRO A 24 -8.10 2.56 12.06
N ALA A 25 -7.90 3.72 11.44
CA ALA A 25 -7.00 4.74 12.01
C ALA A 25 -7.68 5.47 13.18
N ARG A 26 -6.89 6.10 14.05
CA ARG A 26 -7.44 6.89 15.18
C ARG A 26 -8.19 8.14 14.72
N THR A 27 -7.85 8.68 13.57
CA THR A 27 -8.45 9.87 12.95
C THR A 27 -9.70 9.54 12.13
N GLY A 28 -10.00 8.26 11.92
CA GLY A 28 -11.12 7.79 11.10
C GLY A 28 -10.84 6.42 10.50
N THR A 29 -11.89 5.66 10.21
CA THR A 29 -11.76 4.38 9.48
C THR A 29 -11.91 4.64 7.98
N PHE A 30 -11.00 4.07 7.18
CA PHE A 30 -11.06 4.12 5.72
C PHE A 30 -10.79 2.73 5.13
N THR A 31 -10.97 2.57 3.81
CA THR A 31 -10.83 1.27 3.15
C THR A 31 -9.96 1.35 1.90
N LEU A 32 -9.13 0.32 1.68
CA LEU A 32 -8.37 0.15 0.44
C LEU A 32 -8.67 -1.20 -0.22
N ARG A 33 -8.91 -1.20 -1.53
CA ARG A 33 -9.03 -2.44 -2.31
C ARG A 33 -7.64 -2.92 -2.71
N LEU A 34 -7.12 -3.97 -2.07
CA LEU A 34 -5.76 -4.49 -2.29
C LEU A 34 -5.81 -6.01 -2.48
N ARG A 35 -4.68 -6.63 -2.83
CA ARG A 35 -4.54 -8.08 -2.81
C ARG A 35 -4.84 -8.61 -1.40
N ASN A 36 -5.44 -9.79 -1.27
CA ASN A 36 -5.63 -10.45 0.01
C ASN A 36 -4.28 -10.94 0.59
N GLY A 37 -4.31 -11.46 1.82
CA GLY A 37 -3.15 -12.09 2.44
C GLY A 37 -1.97 -11.13 2.67
N SER A 38 -0.76 -11.66 2.52
CA SER A 38 0.48 -11.03 2.99
C SER A 38 0.79 -9.69 2.31
N ALA A 39 0.58 -9.57 0.99
CA ALA A 39 0.90 -8.35 0.26
C ALA A 39 -0.02 -7.18 0.65
N GLY A 40 -1.34 -7.40 0.65
CA GLY A 40 -2.28 -6.36 1.08
C GLY A 40 -2.16 -6.03 2.56
N PHE A 41 -1.86 -7.01 3.41
CA PHE A 41 -1.61 -6.77 4.83
C PHE A 41 -0.46 -5.78 5.05
N LEU A 42 0.65 -5.95 4.32
CA LEU A 42 1.80 -5.06 4.45
C LEU A 42 1.46 -3.62 4.03
N LEU A 43 0.72 -3.45 2.94
CA LEU A 43 0.25 -2.15 2.49
C LEU A 43 -0.74 -1.52 3.49
N ALA A 44 -1.76 -2.27 3.94
CA ALA A 44 -2.70 -1.81 4.97
C ALA A 44 -2.00 -1.46 6.29
N TYR A 45 -0.97 -2.21 6.67
CA TYR A 45 -0.14 -1.93 7.85
C TYR A 45 0.64 -0.62 7.71
N LEU A 46 1.17 -0.32 6.52
CA LEU A 46 1.81 0.95 6.24
C LEU A 46 0.79 2.09 6.22
N ALA A 47 -0.35 1.91 5.54
CA ALA A 47 -1.42 2.91 5.46
C ALA A 47 -1.96 3.32 6.85
N LEU A 48 -2.18 2.36 7.75
CA LEU A 48 -2.56 2.67 9.13
C LEU A 48 -1.49 3.47 9.87
N TRP A 49 -0.21 3.14 9.68
CA TRP A 49 0.87 3.92 10.29
C TRP A 49 0.95 5.33 9.69
N TYR A 50 0.80 5.45 8.38
CA TYR A 50 0.83 6.71 7.64
C TYR A 50 -0.28 7.64 8.13
N ALA A 51 -1.53 7.15 8.16
CA ALA A 51 -2.71 7.87 8.63
C ALA A 51 -2.57 8.43 10.06
N GLU A 52 -1.77 7.77 10.91
CA GLU A 52 -1.58 8.16 12.31
C GLU A 52 -0.32 8.99 12.58
N LYS A 53 0.64 9.02 11.65
CA LYS A 53 2.00 9.54 11.90
C LYS A 53 2.53 10.50 10.86
N ILE A 54 2.02 10.46 9.64
CA ILE A 54 2.45 11.34 8.55
C ILE A 54 1.36 12.37 8.31
N GLU A 55 0.20 11.92 7.86
CA GLU A 55 -0.98 12.76 7.72
C GLU A 55 -2.24 11.88 7.75
N PRO A 56 -3.36 12.39 8.28
CA PRO A 56 -4.62 11.65 8.24
C PRO A 56 -5.03 11.32 6.81
N VAL A 57 -5.65 10.16 6.63
CA VAL A 57 -6.30 9.76 5.38
C VAL A 57 -7.80 9.88 5.61
N PHE A 58 -8.44 10.77 4.86
CA PHE A 58 -9.87 11.04 4.98
C PHE A 58 -10.59 10.57 3.72
N GLY A 59 -11.73 9.89 3.88
CA GLY A 59 -12.72 9.79 2.82
C GLY A 59 -12.95 8.40 2.22
N ARG A 60 -14.05 8.34 1.46
CA ARG A 60 -14.54 7.15 0.73
C ARG A 60 -13.76 7.04 -0.58
N VAL A 61 -13.06 5.92 -0.80
CA VAL A 61 -12.60 5.23 -2.05
C VAL A 61 -12.13 6.04 -3.28
N LEU A 62 -12.64 7.23 -3.56
CA LEU A 62 -12.37 8.03 -4.76
C LEU A 62 -10.98 8.70 -4.76
N ASP A 63 -10.38 8.93 -3.59
CA ASP A 63 -9.07 9.60 -3.46
C ASP A 63 -7.89 8.66 -3.11
N ASP A 64 -8.20 7.41 -2.74
CA ASP A 64 -7.18 6.40 -2.39
C ASP A 64 -7.30 5.18 -3.30
N TRP A 65 -6.32 5.00 -4.20
CA TRP A 65 -6.40 4.03 -5.28
C TRP A 65 -5.60 2.78 -4.91
N GLY A 66 -6.28 1.67 -4.64
CA GLY A 66 -5.64 0.37 -4.42
C GLY A 66 -5.56 -0.46 -5.70
N HIS A 67 -6.67 -1.07 -6.10
CA HIS A 67 -6.79 -1.89 -7.31
C HIS A 67 -7.36 -1.07 -8.48
N ALA A 68 -6.68 -1.12 -9.62
CA ALA A 68 -7.13 -0.51 -10.87
C ALA A 68 -6.61 -1.32 -12.06
N VAL A 69 -7.54 -1.79 -12.90
CA VAL A 69 -7.22 -2.51 -14.14
C VAL A 69 -6.72 -1.51 -15.18
N ARG A 70 -5.42 -1.23 -15.16
CA ARG A 70 -4.79 -0.24 -16.05
C ARG A 70 -3.31 -0.54 -16.30
N ALA A 71 -2.82 -0.07 -17.44
CA ALA A 71 -1.39 0.05 -17.67
C ALA A 71 -0.78 1.22 -16.86
N ILE A 72 0.55 1.26 -16.79
CA ILE A 72 1.29 2.43 -16.31
C ILE A 72 0.95 3.61 -17.23
N ARG A 73 0.80 4.82 -16.66
CA ARG A 73 0.47 6.00 -17.45
C ARG A 73 1.53 6.24 -18.54
N ASN A 74 1.09 6.26 -19.79
CA ASN A 74 1.91 6.38 -21.01
C ASN A 74 2.78 5.16 -21.33
N ALA A 75 2.42 3.95 -20.88
CA ALA A 75 3.07 2.71 -21.26
C ALA A 75 2.04 1.59 -21.45
N ILE A 76 2.46 0.48 -22.10
CA ILE A 76 1.64 -0.74 -22.26
C ILE A 76 1.80 -1.72 -21.08
N THR A 77 2.84 -1.55 -20.26
CA THR A 77 3.14 -2.42 -19.13
C THR A 77 2.05 -2.31 -18.06
N PRO A 78 1.46 -3.43 -17.58
CA PRO A 78 0.47 -3.42 -16.51
C PRO A 78 0.99 -2.79 -15.22
N SER A 79 0.20 -1.91 -14.61
CA SER A 79 0.55 -1.23 -13.37
C SER A 79 0.51 -2.18 -12.16
N ASN A 80 1.26 -1.86 -11.10
CA ASN A 80 1.19 -2.58 -9.83
C ASN A 80 -0.19 -2.48 -9.16
N HIS A 81 -0.98 -1.45 -9.47
CA HIS A 81 -2.39 -1.38 -9.08
C HIS A 81 -3.25 -2.49 -9.71
N TYR A 82 -2.91 -2.99 -10.90
CA TYR A 82 -3.68 -4.05 -11.55
C TYR A 82 -3.50 -5.40 -10.83
N SER A 83 -2.33 -5.60 -10.22
CA SER A 83 -2.13 -6.72 -9.31
C SER A 83 -2.59 -6.41 -7.88
N ALA A 84 -3.12 -5.21 -7.60
CA ALA A 84 -3.53 -4.77 -6.26
C ALA A 84 -2.40 -4.84 -5.20
N THR A 85 -1.15 -4.63 -5.64
CA THR A 85 0.05 -4.56 -4.77
C THR A 85 0.66 -3.17 -4.76
N ALA A 86 -0.15 -2.16 -5.06
CA ALA A 86 0.16 -0.77 -4.89
C ALA A 86 -1.01 -0.05 -4.24
N MET A 87 -0.74 1.10 -3.64
CA MET A 87 -1.73 2.01 -3.11
C MET A 87 -1.28 3.45 -3.32
N ASP A 88 -2.21 4.33 -3.64
CA ASP A 88 -2.02 5.78 -3.58
C ASP A 88 -2.75 6.29 -2.34
N LEU A 89 -2.08 7.09 -1.50
CA LEU A 89 -2.66 7.71 -0.31
C LEU A 89 -2.75 9.22 -0.51
N ASN A 90 -3.94 9.79 -0.24
CA ASN A 90 -4.23 11.23 -0.37
C ASN A 90 -3.85 11.77 -1.78
N ALA A 91 -4.31 11.09 -2.83
CA ALA A 91 -3.87 11.33 -4.21
C ALA A 91 -4.12 12.76 -4.71
N MET A 92 -5.22 13.38 -4.33
CA MET A 92 -5.54 14.77 -4.64
C MET A 92 -4.56 15.76 -3.98
N ALA A 93 -4.06 15.45 -2.77
CA ALA A 93 -3.08 16.28 -2.07
C ALA A 93 -1.65 16.11 -2.61
N HIS A 94 -1.38 14.96 -3.22
CA HIS A 94 -0.05 14.56 -3.70
C HIS A 94 -0.03 14.14 -5.19
N PRO A 95 -0.41 15.04 -6.13
CA PRO A 95 -0.57 14.65 -7.53
C PRO A 95 0.72 14.14 -8.17
N LEU A 96 0.59 13.11 -9.02
CA LEU A 96 1.67 12.53 -9.81
C LEU A 96 2.56 13.59 -10.49
N GLY A 97 3.87 13.50 -10.30
CA GLY A 97 4.87 14.40 -10.88
C GLY A 97 5.09 15.69 -10.10
N LYS A 98 4.31 15.96 -9.04
CA LYS A 98 4.59 17.04 -8.10
C LYS A 98 5.49 16.50 -6.98
N VAL A 99 6.35 17.38 -6.47
CA VAL A 99 7.31 17.09 -5.39
C VAL A 99 7.15 18.09 -4.27
N ARG A 100 7.52 17.67 -3.06
CA ARG A 100 7.39 18.48 -1.84
C ARG A 100 5.96 18.99 -1.70
N THR A 101 4.98 18.11 -1.90
CA THR A 101 3.56 18.42 -1.72
C THR A 101 3.14 18.19 -0.27
N GLY A 102 2.17 18.98 0.22
CA GLY A 102 1.65 18.88 1.59
C GLY A 102 2.73 18.69 2.67
N ILE A 103 2.58 17.60 3.44
CA ILE A 103 3.48 17.22 4.54
C ILE A 103 4.91 16.90 4.07
N PHE A 104 5.10 16.45 2.82
CA PHE A 104 6.42 16.07 2.28
C PHE A 104 7.35 17.27 2.04
N ARG A 105 6.88 18.52 2.22
CA ARG A 105 7.77 19.68 2.38
C ARG A 105 8.68 19.56 3.60
N ARG A 106 8.24 18.83 4.63
CA ARG A 106 8.94 18.66 5.91
C ARG A 106 9.89 17.48 5.82
N ARG A 107 11.19 17.75 5.95
CA ARG A 107 12.24 16.71 5.96
C ARG A 107 12.00 15.63 7.00
N THR A 108 11.50 16.02 8.18
CA THR A 108 11.16 15.09 9.26
C THR A 108 10.08 14.07 8.88
N ALA A 109 9.11 14.45 8.04
CA ALA A 109 8.08 13.52 7.55
C ALA A 109 8.67 12.50 6.56
N VAL A 110 9.52 12.96 5.64
CA VAL A 110 10.22 12.11 4.69
C VAL A 110 11.15 11.13 5.42
N ASP A 111 11.94 11.62 6.38
CA ASP A 111 12.86 10.78 7.18
C ASP A 111 12.09 9.75 8.01
N ALA A 112 10.93 10.12 8.59
CA ALA A 112 10.06 9.20 9.31
C ALA A 112 9.51 8.10 8.40
N LEU A 113 9.11 8.46 7.17
CA LEU A 113 8.64 7.51 6.16
C LEU A 113 9.75 6.53 5.76
N HIS A 114 10.94 7.03 5.44
CA HIS A 114 12.09 6.17 5.12
C HIS A 114 12.46 5.25 6.29
N ALA A 115 12.45 5.76 7.52
CA ALA A 115 12.69 4.95 8.72
C ALA A 115 11.64 3.85 8.89
N LYS A 116 10.37 4.14 8.56
CA LYS A 116 9.30 3.14 8.58
C LYS A 116 9.50 2.07 7.51
N LEU A 117 9.82 2.45 6.28
CA LEU A 117 10.06 1.49 5.18
C LEU A 117 11.27 0.58 5.50
N ARG A 118 12.34 1.12 6.10
CA ARG A 118 13.47 0.33 6.63
C ARG A 118 13.03 -0.65 7.73
N LYS A 119 12.17 -0.22 8.67
CA LYS A 119 11.61 -1.09 9.72
C LYS A 119 10.71 -2.21 9.16
N MET A 120 10.18 -2.04 7.95
CA MET A 120 9.47 -3.06 7.19
C MET A 120 10.38 -3.86 6.25
N ARG A 121 11.71 -3.77 6.46
CA ARG A 121 12.74 -4.54 5.73
C ARG A 121 12.69 -4.37 4.21
N GLY A 122 12.26 -3.19 3.74
CA GLY A 122 12.29 -2.86 2.31
C GLY A 122 11.32 -3.69 1.44
N VAL A 123 10.25 -4.24 2.01
CA VAL A 123 9.22 -4.95 1.23
C VAL A 123 8.30 -4.01 0.44
N ILE A 124 8.28 -2.73 0.82
CA ILE A 124 7.55 -1.64 0.14
C ILE A 124 8.54 -0.55 -0.24
N ARG A 125 8.37 0.04 -1.42
CA ARG A 125 9.01 1.31 -1.80
C ARG A 125 7.98 2.44 -1.93
N TRP A 126 8.48 3.68 -1.89
CA TRP A 126 7.69 4.89 -2.07
C TRP A 126 8.03 5.59 -3.39
N GLY A 127 7.01 6.08 -4.09
CA GLY A 127 7.13 6.75 -5.38
C GLY A 127 7.84 8.11 -5.33
N GLY A 128 7.88 8.75 -4.16
CA GLY A 128 8.68 9.95 -3.92
C GLY A 128 10.19 9.74 -4.07
N ASP A 129 10.67 8.48 -4.07
CA ASP A 129 12.08 8.17 -4.27
C ASP A 129 12.44 7.88 -5.74
N TYR A 130 11.49 7.82 -6.67
CA TYR A 130 11.76 7.47 -8.08
C TYR A 130 12.74 8.44 -8.74
N HIS A 131 13.71 7.95 -9.53
CA HIS A 131 14.67 8.84 -10.21
C HIS A 131 14.02 9.71 -11.30
N GLY A 132 13.01 9.18 -11.99
CA GLY A 132 12.26 9.90 -13.03
C GLY A 132 11.11 10.72 -12.44
N ARG A 133 9.90 10.56 -13.02
CA ARG A 133 8.70 11.21 -12.52
C ARG A 133 8.37 10.70 -11.11
N LYS A 134 8.51 11.60 -10.14
CA LYS A 134 8.20 11.40 -8.72
C LYS A 134 6.70 11.21 -8.50
N ASP A 135 6.35 10.41 -7.51
CA ASP A 135 4.97 10.07 -7.20
C ASP A 135 4.76 9.96 -5.67
N GLU A 136 4.53 11.09 -5.02
CA GLU A 136 4.53 11.17 -3.54
C GLU A 136 3.32 10.50 -2.88
N MET A 137 2.23 10.25 -3.62
CA MET A 137 1.09 9.46 -3.14
C MET A 137 1.36 7.94 -3.16
N HIS A 138 2.31 7.48 -3.98
CA HIS A 138 2.36 6.09 -4.41
C HIS A 138 3.25 5.18 -3.55
N PHE A 139 2.73 4.01 -3.19
CA PHE A 139 3.45 2.95 -2.48
C PHE A 139 3.22 1.60 -3.15
N GLU A 140 4.24 0.75 -3.21
CA GLU A 140 4.11 -0.55 -3.85
C GLU A 140 5.00 -1.63 -3.24
N ILE A 141 4.54 -2.87 -3.34
CA ILE A 141 5.34 -4.06 -3.01
C ILE A 141 6.48 -4.21 -4.03
N VAL A 142 7.70 -4.47 -3.53
CA VAL A 142 8.89 -4.68 -4.37
C VAL A 142 9.53 -6.05 -4.20
N GLN A 143 8.87 -6.94 -3.45
CA GLN A 143 9.36 -8.27 -3.13
C GLN A 143 8.40 -9.35 -3.61
N ASN A 144 8.90 -10.59 -3.69
CA ASN A 144 8.08 -11.76 -3.98
C ASN A 144 7.24 -12.19 -2.77
N ILE A 145 6.29 -13.08 -3.01
CA ILE A 145 5.34 -13.55 -1.99
C ILE A 145 6.04 -14.17 -0.76
N THR A 146 7.10 -14.97 -0.94
CA THR A 146 7.83 -15.61 0.16
C THR A 146 8.41 -14.60 1.14
N VAL A 147 9.01 -13.52 0.62
CA VAL A 147 9.55 -12.44 1.47
C VAL A 147 8.41 -11.66 2.14
N CYS A 148 7.32 -11.41 1.41
CA CYS A 148 6.14 -10.74 1.96
C CYS A 148 5.48 -11.55 3.10
N GLU A 149 5.34 -12.86 2.95
CA GLU A 149 4.76 -13.75 3.98
C GLU A 149 5.59 -13.74 5.26
N ARG A 150 6.92 -13.86 5.14
CA ARG A 150 7.82 -13.79 6.29
C ARG A 150 7.65 -12.48 7.06
N GLU A 151 7.56 -11.37 6.35
CA GLU A 151 7.42 -10.05 6.97
C GLU A 151 6.01 -9.82 7.53
N ALA A 152 4.96 -10.29 6.83
CA ALA A 152 3.58 -10.23 7.31
C ALA A 152 3.41 -11.04 8.60
N ARG A 153 3.95 -12.26 8.67
CA ARG A 153 3.93 -13.12 9.87
C ARG A 153 4.70 -12.52 11.06
N ARG A 154 5.70 -11.68 10.80
CA ARG A 154 6.38 -10.90 11.83
C ARG A 154 5.50 -9.75 12.32
N LEU A 155 4.94 -8.98 11.41
CA LEU A 155 4.21 -7.75 11.72
C LEU A 155 2.80 -8.01 12.29
N MET A 156 2.16 -9.13 11.97
CA MET A 156 0.85 -9.52 12.53
C MET A 156 0.86 -9.62 14.06
N LYS A 157 2.02 -9.89 14.66
CA LYS A 157 2.18 -10.03 16.12
C LYS A 157 2.21 -8.68 16.84
N THR A 158 2.47 -7.59 16.11
CA THR A 158 2.56 -6.22 16.68
C THR A 158 1.17 -5.66 17.00
N PRO A 159 1.04 -4.68 17.92
CA PRO A 159 -0.25 -4.06 18.23
C PRO A 159 -0.99 -3.54 16.99
N ARG A 160 -0.27 -2.91 16.05
CA ARG A 160 -0.84 -2.44 14.78
C ARG A 160 -1.32 -3.60 13.89
N GLY A 161 -0.56 -4.70 13.83
CA GLY A 161 -0.92 -5.87 13.04
C GLY A 161 -2.18 -6.55 13.58
N ARG A 162 -2.27 -6.69 14.91
CA ARG A 162 -3.46 -7.21 15.59
C ARG A 162 -4.68 -6.33 15.32
N ARG A 163 -4.53 -5.00 15.34
CA ARG A 163 -5.62 -4.06 15.04
C ARG A 163 -6.13 -4.17 13.60
N ILE A 164 -5.23 -4.30 12.62
CA ILE A 164 -5.63 -4.56 11.22
C ILE A 164 -6.38 -5.89 11.12
N LEU A 165 -5.88 -6.96 11.72
CA LEU A 165 -6.49 -8.28 11.59
C LEU A 165 -7.80 -8.41 12.38
N ALA A 166 -7.96 -7.68 13.47
CA ALA A 166 -9.24 -7.58 14.17
C ALA A 166 -10.33 -6.96 13.28
N ALA A 167 -9.98 -5.96 12.47
CA ALA A 167 -10.89 -5.35 11.49
C ALA A 167 -11.03 -6.18 10.19
N ASN A 168 -10.17 -7.17 9.96
CA ASN A 168 -10.14 -7.99 8.74
C ASN A 168 -9.95 -9.48 9.09
N PRO A 169 -10.89 -10.12 9.81
CA PRO A 169 -10.67 -11.42 10.44
C PRO A 169 -10.34 -12.55 9.45
N SER A 170 -10.92 -12.53 8.24
CA SER A 170 -10.66 -13.53 7.20
C SER A 170 -9.21 -13.55 6.71
N GLN A 171 -8.51 -12.41 6.78
CA GLN A 171 -7.17 -12.27 6.21
C GLN A 171 -6.10 -12.97 7.05
N ARG A 172 -6.37 -13.26 8.33
CA ARG A 172 -5.42 -13.99 9.17
C ARG A 172 -5.14 -15.38 8.62
N ALA A 173 -6.18 -16.10 8.18
CA ALA A 173 -6.02 -17.43 7.59
C ALA A 173 -5.24 -17.36 6.27
N VAL A 174 -5.55 -16.38 5.42
CA VAL A 174 -4.87 -16.19 4.12
C VAL A 174 -3.38 -15.83 4.25
N ILE A 175 -2.98 -15.17 5.34
CA ILE A 175 -1.55 -14.89 5.61
C ILE A 175 -0.80 -16.15 6.09
N LEU A 176 -1.54 -17.09 6.71
CA LEU A 176 -0.97 -18.27 7.36
C LEU A 176 -1.02 -19.55 6.52
N SER A 177 -1.90 -19.61 5.51
CA SER A 177 -1.82 -20.59 4.41
C SER A 177 -0.47 -20.49 3.71
#